data_AF-A0A913Y901-F1
#
_entry.id   AF-A0A913Y901-F1
#
_cell.length_a   1.000
_cell.length_b   1.000
_cell.length_c   1.000
_cell.angle_alpha   90.00
_cell.angle_beta   90.00
_cell.angle_gamma   90.00
#
_symmetry.space_group_name_H-M   'P 1'
#
loop_
_entity.id
_entity.type
_entity.pdbx_description
1 polymer ?
#
loop_
_entity_poly.entity_id
_entity_poly.type
_entity_poly.pdbx_seq_one_letter_code
_entity_poly.pdbx_strand_id
1 'polypeptide(L)'
;METIKKKMNTLKETLNDAEKRANEAEDELKKANERADAAEEEVASLTKQLQQLEDDLDAAESKLAETSVALAEAEKQADESERARKVLENRGQTDEERLASLERQYNDANTRADEAQQHYDEINNKLQELENELEEAEARADAAEERVKQLEEEVTLVGNNLRSLEISEGKATEREGSYENQIRSLESQLEEAEERAEKAESKVRELEAQVDAMEAELEKAKEEYQKVKEELDQTLNELNEM
;
A
#
# COMPACT_ATOMS: atom_id res chain seq x y z
N MET A 1 -94.20 149.91 -10.39
CA MET A 1 -94.53 148.60 -11.02
C MET A 1 -93.31 147.88 -11.60
N GLU A 2 -92.20 148.55 -11.94
CA GLU A 2 -90.96 147.87 -12.38
C GLU A 2 -90.26 147.06 -11.27
N THR A 3 -90.24 147.54 -10.03
CA THR A 3 -89.50 146.91 -8.92
C THR A 3 -90.07 145.55 -8.50
N ILE A 4 -91.38 145.36 -8.61
CA ILE A 4 -92.06 144.09 -8.30
C ILE A 4 -91.86 143.08 -9.44
N LYS A 5 -91.91 143.53 -10.70
CA LYS A 5 -91.63 142.70 -11.88
C LYS A 5 -90.16 142.24 -11.90
N LYS A 6 -89.23 143.13 -11.51
CA LYS A 6 -87.81 142.81 -11.37
C LYS A 6 -87.55 141.82 -10.22
N LYS A 7 -88.20 141.99 -9.06
CA LYS A 7 -88.14 141.02 -7.95
C LYS A 7 -88.74 139.66 -8.29
N MET A 8 -89.86 139.64 -9.02
CA MET A 8 -90.52 138.42 -9.46
C MET A 8 -89.71 137.68 -10.54
N ASN A 9 -89.05 138.41 -11.43
CA ASN A 9 -88.10 137.83 -12.40
C ASN A 9 -86.84 137.30 -11.72
N THR A 10 -86.24 138.04 -10.77
CA THR A 10 -85.11 137.51 -10.00
C THR A 10 -85.51 136.33 -9.13
N LEU A 11 -86.72 136.31 -8.55
CA LEU A 11 -87.22 135.16 -7.80
C LEU A 11 -87.42 133.93 -8.71
N LYS A 12 -87.93 134.12 -9.93
CA LYS A 12 -88.01 133.05 -10.94
C LYS A 12 -86.65 132.57 -11.40
N GLU A 13 -85.69 133.47 -11.63
CA GLU A 13 -84.32 133.09 -11.98
C GLU A 13 -83.64 132.35 -10.83
N THR A 14 -83.80 132.81 -9.59
CA THR A 14 -83.26 132.10 -8.42
C THR A 14 -83.93 130.75 -8.19
N LEU A 15 -85.22 130.63 -8.50
CA LEU A 15 -85.94 129.36 -8.43
C LEU A 15 -85.45 128.39 -9.50
N ASN A 16 -85.31 128.84 -10.75
CA ASN A 16 -84.78 128.04 -11.84
C ASN A 16 -83.31 127.63 -11.60
N ASP A 17 -82.47 128.53 -11.06
CA ASP A 17 -81.09 128.21 -10.67
C ASP A 17 -81.04 127.23 -9.51
N ALA A 18 -81.94 127.36 -8.52
CA ALA A 18 -82.06 126.42 -7.43
C ALA A 18 -82.56 125.04 -7.90
N GLU A 19 -83.54 125.00 -8.82
CA GLU A 19 -84.02 123.77 -9.46
C GLU A 19 -82.93 123.10 -10.29
N LYS A 20 -82.15 123.88 -11.07
CA LYS A 20 -81.02 123.35 -11.83
C LYS A 20 -79.94 122.78 -10.91
N ARG A 21 -79.59 123.49 -9.83
CA ARG A 21 -78.63 123.00 -8.83
C ARG A 21 -79.15 121.77 -8.08
N ALA A 22 -80.45 121.70 -7.81
CA ALA A 22 -81.08 120.53 -7.19
C ALA A 22 -81.00 119.33 -8.13
N ASN A 23 -81.32 119.49 -9.41
CA ASN A 23 -81.23 118.43 -10.41
C ASN A 23 -79.77 117.98 -10.63
N GLU A 24 -78.81 118.91 -10.71
CA GLU A 24 -77.37 118.57 -10.82
C GLU A 24 -76.87 117.84 -9.58
N ALA A 25 -77.30 118.25 -8.38
CA ALA A 25 -76.97 117.57 -7.14
C ALA A 25 -77.62 116.18 -7.04
N GLU A 26 -78.84 116.01 -7.57
CA GLU A 26 -79.55 114.74 -7.65
C GLU A 26 -78.87 113.77 -8.64
N ASP A 27 -78.42 114.27 -9.79
CA ASP A 27 -77.65 113.49 -10.77
C ASP A 27 -76.27 113.07 -10.22
N GLU A 28 -75.56 113.96 -9.52
CA GLU A 28 -74.29 113.62 -8.88
C GLU A 28 -74.48 112.66 -7.71
N LEU A 29 -75.55 112.81 -6.92
CA LEU A 29 -75.92 111.86 -5.87
C LEU A 29 -76.21 110.48 -6.46
N LYS A 30 -76.93 110.41 -7.59
CA LYS A 30 -77.21 109.16 -8.30
C LYS A 30 -75.93 108.47 -8.77
N LYS A 31 -75.01 109.21 -9.42
CA LYS A 31 -73.71 108.65 -9.85
C LYS A 31 -72.85 108.21 -8.67
N ALA A 32 -72.89 108.94 -7.56
CA ALA A 32 -72.18 108.57 -6.34
C ALA A 32 -72.75 107.28 -5.73
N ASN A 33 -74.08 107.12 -5.71
CA ASN A 33 -74.74 105.90 -5.27
C ASN A 33 -74.40 104.72 -6.19
N GLU A 34 -74.47 104.87 -7.51
CA GLU A 34 -74.11 103.80 -8.47
C GLU A 34 -72.64 103.36 -8.31
N ARG A 35 -71.72 104.29 -7.99
CA ARG A 35 -70.32 103.96 -7.69
C ARG A 35 -70.15 103.29 -6.34
N ALA A 36 -70.92 103.69 -5.33
CA ALA A 36 -70.91 103.05 -4.03
C ALA A 36 -71.43 101.61 -4.14
N ASP A 37 -72.55 101.41 -4.84
CA ASP A 37 -73.12 100.09 -5.10
C ASP A 37 -72.12 99.18 -5.83
N ALA A 38 -71.45 99.68 -6.87
CA ALA A 38 -70.43 98.91 -7.60
C ALA A 38 -69.21 98.55 -6.72
N ALA A 39 -68.77 99.47 -5.86
CA ALA A 39 -67.68 99.21 -4.92
C ALA A 39 -68.10 98.22 -3.81
N GLU A 40 -69.35 98.28 -3.34
CA GLU A 40 -69.91 97.31 -2.39
C GLU A 40 -70.00 95.91 -3.00
N GLU A 41 -70.40 95.79 -4.28
CA GLU A 41 -70.38 94.52 -5.02
C GLU A 41 -68.95 93.97 -5.19
N GLU A 42 -67.98 94.84 -5.53
CA GLU A 42 -66.57 94.45 -5.67
C GLU A 42 -65.99 93.98 -4.33
N VAL A 43 -66.26 94.72 -3.24
CA VAL A 43 -65.86 94.33 -1.88
C VAL A 43 -66.48 92.99 -1.51
N ALA A 44 -67.78 92.78 -1.76
CA ALA A 44 -68.44 91.51 -1.50
C ALA A 44 -67.82 90.35 -2.29
N SER A 45 -67.48 90.57 -3.56
CA SER A 45 -66.79 89.58 -4.40
C SER A 45 -65.38 89.26 -3.88
N LEU A 46 -64.60 90.28 -3.55
CA LEU A 46 -63.24 90.10 -3.01
C LEU A 46 -63.26 89.43 -1.63
N THR A 47 -64.23 89.75 -0.77
CA THR A 47 -64.40 89.06 0.52
C THR A 47 -64.71 87.57 0.32
N LYS A 48 -65.55 87.23 -0.65
CA LYS A 48 -65.82 85.82 -0.99
C LYS A 48 -64.58 85.11 -1.54
N GLN A 49 -63.79 85.78 -2.38
CA GLN A 49 -62.53 85.23 -2.90
C GLN A 49 -61.49 85.07 -1.79
N LEU A 50 -61.38 86.03 -0.87
CA LEU A 50 -60.50 85.95 0.29
C LEU A 50 -60.85 84.72 1.13
N GLN A 51 -62.12 84.54 1.46
CA GLN A 51 -62.59 83.38 2.24
C GLN A 51 -62.28 82.06 1.53
N GLN A 52 -62.49 81.97 0.21
CA GLN A 52 -62.14 80.77 -0.55
C GLN A 52 -60.63 80.49 -0.53
N LEU A 53 -59.80 81.52 -0.63
CA LEU A 53 -58.34 81.38 -0.56
C LEU A 53 -57.87 80.98 0.84
N GLU A 54 -58.52 81.46 1.89
CA GLU A 54 -58.27 81.04 3.28
C GLU A 54 -58.64 79.56 3.46
N ASP A 55 -59.81 79.14 2.99
CA ASP A 55 -60.24 77.74 3.02
C ASP A 55 -59.27 76.82 2.23
N ASP A 56 -58.84 77.26 1.05
CA ASP A 56 -57.88 76.53 0.21
C ASP A 56 -56.49 76.46 0.86
N LEU A 57 -56.05 77.53 1.53
CA LEU A 57 -54.80 77.58 2.27
C LEU A 57 -54.82 76.61 3.46
N ASP A 58 -55.87 76.64 4.27
CA ASP A 58 -56.05 75.72 5.41
C ASP A 58 -56.05 74.25 4.94
N ALA A 59 -56.73 73.96 3.82
CA ALA A 59 -56.74 72.62 3.22
C ALA A 59 -55.33 72.19 2.73
N ALA A 60 -54.58 73.11 2.12
CA ALA A 60 -53.22 72.85 1.65
C ALA A 60 -52.25 72.63 2.83
N GLU A 61 -52.36 73.42 3.90
CA GLU A 61 -51.55 73.28 5.11
C GLU A 61 -51.84 71.97 5.84
N SER A 62 -53.11 71.59 5.97
CA SER A 62 -53.50 70.30 6.56
C SER A 62 -52.92 69.13 5.75
N LYS A 63 -53.02 69.18 4.42
CA LYS A 63 -52.43 68.16 3.55
C LYS A 63 -50.90 68.13 3.64
N LEU A 64 -50.26 69.29 3.71
CA LEU A 64 -48.81 69.38 3.87
C LEU A 64 -48.36 68.74 5.18
N ALA A 65 -49.07 68.99 6.28
CA ALA A 65 -48.79 68.38 7.57
C ALA A 65 -48.90 66.85 7.52
N GLU A 66 -49.99 66.31 6.93
CA GLU A 66 -50.17 64.87 6.75
C GLU A 66 -49.04 64.24 5.91
N THR A 67 -48.71 64.85 4.77
CA THR A 67 -47.63 64.34 3.90
C THR A 67 -46.26 64.41 4.55
N SER A 68 -46.02 65.42 5.40
CA SER A 68 -44.77 65.57 6.15
C SER A 68 -44.61 64.48 7.22
N VAL A 69 -45.70 64.12 7.90
CA VAL A 69 -45.71 62.97 8.83
C VAL A 69 -45.46 61.66 8.08
N ALA A 70 -46.16 61.44 6.96
CA ALA A 70 -45.97 60.24 6.15
C ALA A 70 -44.54 60.12 5.60
N LEU A 71 -43.93 61.24 5.21
CA LEU A 71 -42.53 61.28 4.77
C LEU A 71 -41.58 60.88 5.91
N ALA A 72 -41.76 61.44 7.11
CA ALA A 72 -40.92 61.12 8.26
C ALA A 72 -41.04 59.64 8.67
N GLU A 73 -42.22 59.04 8.57
CA GLU A 73 -42.42 57.61 8.80
C GLU A 73 -41.73 56.75 7.74
N ALA A 74 -41.83 57.13 6.47
CA ALA A 74 -41.16 56.44 5.37
C ALA A 74 -39.63 56.52 5.48
N GLU A 75 -39.08 57.69 5.86
CA GLU A 75 -37.65 57.86 6.12
C GLU A 75 -37.17 56.96 7.25
N LYS A 76 -37.91 56.91 8.36
CA LYS A 76 -37.59 56.00 9.47
C LYS A 76 -37.60 54.53 9.03
N GLN A 77 -38.59 54.11 8.24
CA GLN A 77 -38.68 52.74 7.74
C GLN A 77 -37.53 52.43 6.77
N ALA A 78 -37.11 53.39 5.95
CA ALA A 78 -35.97 53.25 5.06
C ALA A 78 -34.66 53.08 5.84
N ASP A 79 -34.45 53.89 6.89
CA ASP A 79 -33.28 53.77 7.78
C ASP A 79 -33.21 52.41 8.48
N GLU A 80 -34.34 51.91 8.99
CA GLU A 80 -34.44 50.58 9.61
C GLU A 80 -34.13 49.48 8.58
N SER A 81 -34.62 49.62 7.35
CA SER A 81 -34.36 48.68 6.25
C SER A 81 -32.89 48.69 5.83
N GLU A 82 -32.24 49.86 5.78
CA GLU A 82 -30.81 49.96 5.46
C GLU A 82 -29.95 49.31 6.54
N ARG A 83 -30.30 49.51 7.83
CA ARG A 83 -29.61 48.84 8.94
C ARG A 83 -29.75 47.33 8.84
N ALA A 84 -30.96 46.82 8.57
CA ALA A 84 -31.19 45.39 8.38
C ALA A 84 -30.37 44.83 7.21
N ARG A 85 -30.30 45.56 6.07
CA ARG A 85 -29.49 45.19 4.92
C ARG A 85 -28.01 45.05 5.27
N LYS A 86 -27.43 46.03 5.99
CA LYS A 86 -26.03 46.00 6.41
C LYS A 86 -25.71 44.81 7.33
N VAL A 87 -26.62 44.47 8.23
CA VAL A 87 -26.46 43.29 9.10
C VAL A 87 -26.45 42.00 8.28
N LEU A 88 -27.38 41.86 7.32
CA LEU A 88 -27.44 40.69 6.44
C LEU A 88 -26.21 40.58 5.53
N GLU A 89 -25.70 41.71 5.03
CA GLU A 89 -24.48 41.76 4.22
C GLU A 89 -23.26 41.29 5.00
N ASN A 90 -23.04 41.81 6.21
CA ASN A 90 -21.93 41.38 7.08
C ASN A 90 -22.04 39.90 7.45
N ARG A 91 -23.26 39.41 7.68
CA ARG A 91 -23.50 37.99 7.93
C ARG A 91 -23.17 37.14 6.71
N GLY A 92 -23.58 37.57 5.52
CA GLY A 92 -23.25 36.92 4.26
C GLY A 92 -21.73 36.79 4.06
N GLN A 93 -20.99 37.88 4.29
CA GLN A 93 -19.53 37.86 4.21
C GLN A 93 -18.90 36.87 5.21
N THR A 94 -19.37 36.85 6.45
CA THR A 94 -18.88 35.92 7.46
C THR A 94 -19.18 34.46 7.09
N ASP A 95 -20.37 34.20 6.56
CA ASP A 95 -20.79 32.86 6.13
C ASP A 95 -19.97 32.40 4.90
N GLU A 96 -19.66 33.30 3.95
CA GLU A 96 -18.77 33.03 2.81
C GLU A 96 -17.34 32.67 3.25
N GLU A 97 -16.75 33.44 4.17
CA GLU A 97 -15.43 33.14 4.73
C GLU A 97 -15.40 31.78 5.44
N ARG A 98 -16.45 31.47 6.20
CA ARG A 98 -16.59 30.19 6.89
C ARG A 98 -16.72 29.04 5.88
N LEU A 99 -17.50 29.22 4.83
CA LEU A 99 -17.70 28.21 3.78
C LEU A 99 -16.37 27.94 3.06
N ALA A 100 -15.63 28.98 2.68
CA ALA A 100 -14.31 28.83 2.06
C ALA A 100 -13.31 28.09 2.96
N SER A 101 -13.33 28.32 4.28
CA SER A 101 -12.50 27.59 5.24
C SER A 101 -12.88 26.11 5.33
N LEU A 102 -14.18 25.80 5.37
CA LEU A 102 -14.68 24.43 5.40
C LEU A 102 -14.35 23.67 4.11
N GLU A 103 -14.47 24.31 2.94
CA GLU A 103 -14.09 23.71 1.66
C GLU A 103 -12.59 23.35 1.61
N ARG A 104 -11.72 24.22 2.14
CA ARG A 104 -10.28 23.92 2.26
C ARG A 104 -10.03 22.72 3.16
N GLN A 105 -10.68 22.66 4.32
CA GLN A 105 -10.56 21.53 5.24
C GLN A 105 -11.08 20.23 4.63
N TYR A 106 -12.19 20.29 3.89
CA TYR A 106 -12.76 19.15 3.18
C TYR A 106 -11.79 18.62 2.11
N ASN A 107 -11.19 19.51 1.31
CA ASN A 107 -10.22 19.12 0.28
C ASN A 107 -8.93 18.53 0.87
N ASP A 108 -8.42 19.10 1.96
CA ASP A 108 -7.26 18.55 2.69
C ASP A 108 -7.57 17.16 3.28
N ALA A 109 -8.75 17.00 3.89
CA ALA A 109 -9.19 15.71 4.42
C ALA A 109 -9.32 14.63 3.32
N ASN A 110 -9.89 14.99 2.16
CA ASN A 110 -9.96 14.06 1.01
C ASN A 110 -8.57 13.68 0.50
N THR A 111 -7.66 14.66 0.35
CA THR A 111 -6.29 14.39 -0.11
C THR A 111 -5.57 13.41 0.83
N ARG A 112 -5.70 13.61 2.14
CA ARG A 112 -5.13 12.68 3.14
C ARG A 112 -5.77 11.30 3.11
N ALA A 113 -7.08 11.22 2.84
CA ALA A 113 -7.76 9.95 2.69
C ALA A 113 -7.26 9.19 1.46
N ASP A 114 -7.05 9.87 0.34
CA ASP A 114 -6.50 9.29 -0.89
C ASP A 114 -5.05 8.82 -0.69
N GLU A 115 -4.20 9.61 -0.03
CA GLU A 115 -2.83 9.22 0.33
C GLU A 115 -2.81 8.00 1.27
N ALA A 116 -3.69 7.97 2.27
CA ALA A 116 -3.81 6.83 3.17
C ALA A 116 -4.27 5.55 2.43
N GLN A 117 -5.17 5.69 1.47
CA GLN A 117 -5.61 4.57 0.64
C GLN A 117 -4.47 4.03 -0.24
N GLN A 118 -3.69 4.91 -0.86
CA GLN A 118 -2.51 4.52 -1.64
C GLN A 118 -1.50 3.75 -0.79
N HIS A 119 -1.19 4.25 0.41
CA HIS A 119 -0.30 3.55 1.33
C HIS A 119 -0.85 2.20 1.80
N TYR A 120 -2.17 2.10 2.01
CA TYR A 120 -2.80 0.84 2.35
C TYR A 120 -2.64 -0.20 1.22
N ASP A 121 -2.88 0.22 -0.03
CA ASP A 121 -2.74 -0.67 -1.19
C ASP A 121 -1.28 -1.13 -1.38
N GLU A 122 -0.31 -0.22 -1.20
CA GLU A 122 1.12 -0.55 -1.23
C GLU A 122 1.51 -1.58 -0.16
N ILE A 123 1.08 -1.37 1.09
CA ILE A 123 1.35 -2.29 2.20
C ILE A 123 0.71 -3.65 1.92
N ASN A 124 -0.53 -3.67 1.40
CA ASN A 124 -1.23 -4.91 1.09
C ASN A 124 -0.53 -5.72 -0.01
N ASN A 125 -0.04 -5.05 -1.05
CA ASN A 125 0.75 -5.71 -2.10
C ASN A 125 2.06 -6.26 -1.54
N LYS A 126 2.76 -5.50 -0.68
CA LYS A 126 4.01 -5.96 -0.06
C LYS A 126 3.78 -7.13 0.89
N LEU A 127 2.66 -7.15 1.61
CA LEU A 127 2.27 -8.26 2.46
C LEU A 127 2.07 -9.53 1.62
N GLN A 128 1.33 -9.43 0.51
CA GLN A 128 1.10 -10.58 -0.37
C GLN A 128 2.41 -11.12 -0.97
N GLU A 129 3.35 -10.25 -1.36
CA GLU A 129 4.68 -10.68 -1.80
C GLU A 129 5.43 -11.46 -0.70
N LEU A 130 5.42 -10.96 0.53
CA LEU A 130 6.09 -11.61 1.66
C LEU A 130 5.43 -12.93 2.04
N GLU A 131 4.11 -13.04 1.94
CA GLU A 131 3.38 -14.29 2.15
C GLU A 131 3.80 -15.36 1.12
N ASN A 132 3.91 -14.97 -0.15
CA ASN A 132 4.40 -15.89 -1.19
C ASN A 132 5.87 -16.30 -0.96
N GLU A 133 6.74 -15.36 -0.60
CA GLU A 133 8.14 -15.66 -0.28
C GLU A 133 8.27 -16.60 0.93
N LEU A 134 7.40 -16.44 1.93
CA LEU A 134 7.34 -17.32 3.08
C LEU A 134 6.90 -18.74 2.69
N GLU A 135 5.83 -18.88 1.91
CA GLU A 135 5.34 -20.19 1.45
C GLU A 135 6.42 -20.94 0.65
N GLU A 136 7.16 -20.24 -0.22
CA GLU A 136 8.28 -20.82 -0.95
C GLU A 136 9.45 -21.23 -0.04
N ALA A 137 9.71 -20.46 1.02
CA ALA A 137 10.76 -20.77 1.98
C ALA A 137 10.40 -21.98 2.84
N GLU A 138 9.13 -22.09 3.27
CA GLU A 138 8.60 -23.23 4.00
C GLU A 138 8.66 -24.51 3.14
N ALA A 139 8.20 -24.46 1.88
CA ALA A 139 8.29 -25.60 0.98
C ALA A 139 9.75 -26.07 0.74
N ARG A 140 10.71 -25.12 0.70
CA ARG A 140 12.14 -25.43 0.61
C ARG A 140 12.68 -26.08 1.89
N ALA A 141 12.23 -25.62 3.05
CA ALA A 141 12.61 -26.20 4.34
C ALA A 141 12.09 -27.64 4.46
N ASP A 142 10.82 -27.88 4.15
CA ASP A 142 10.21 -29.22 4.16
C ASP A 142 10.96 -30.20 3.25
N ALA A 143 11.32 -29.76 2.03
CA ALA A 143 12.10 -30.57 1.11
C ALA A 143 13.52 -30.89 1.64
N ALA A 144 14.14 -29.94 2.33
CA ALA A 144 15.44 -30.14 2.96
C ALA A 144 15.35 -31.12 4.15
N GLU A 145 14.32 -31.01 4.99
CA GLU A 145 14.09 -31.93 6.11
C GLU A 145 13.89 -33.37 5.64
N GLU A 146 13.07 -33.58 4.60
CA GLU A 146 12.89 -34.90 4.00
C GLU A 146 14.21 -35.44 3.43
N ARG A 147 15.03 -34.58 2.82
CA ARG A 147 16.34 -34.98 2.31
C ARG A 147 17.30 -35.38 3.42
N VAL A 148 17.30 -34.66 4.54
CA VAL A 148 18.10 -35.00 5.73
C VAL A 148 17.68 -36.36 6.26
N LYS A 149 16.39 -36.61 6.42
CA LYS A 149 15.87 -37.89 6.89
C LYS A 149 16.31 -39.07 6.01
N GLN A 150 16.23 -38.91 4.68
CA GLN A 150 16.72 -39.93 3.74
C GLN A 150 18.22 -40.21 3.91
N LEU A 151 19.03 -39.16 4.11
CA LEU A 151 20.47 -39.32 4.33
C LEU A 151 20.78 -39.99 5.68
N GLU A 152 20.01 -39.70 6.73
CA GLU A 152 20.15 -40.36 8.03
C GLU A 152 19.84 -41.87 7.95
N GLU A 153 18.81 -42.24 7.18
CA GLU A 153 18.49 -43.64 6.90
C GLU A 153 19.62 -44.32 6.11
N GLU A 154 20.17 -43.67 5.09
CA GLU A 154 21.28 -44.19 4.28
C GLU A 154 22.54 -44.39 5.12
N VAL A 155 22.91 -43.42 5.97
CA VAL A 155 24.06 -43.52 6.89
C VAL A 155 23.89 -44.72 7.83
N THR A 156 22.67 -44.93 8.35
CA THR A 156 22.37 -46.07 9.22
C THR A 156 22.56 -47.40 8.49
N LEU A 157 22.07 -47.49 7.24
CA LEU A 157 22.22 -48.69 6.42
C LEU A 157 23.70 -48.97 6.08
N VAL A 158 24.45 -47.95 5.67
CA VAL A 158 25.89 -48.06 5.37
C VAL A 158 26.66 -48.48 6.62
N GLY A 159 26.34 -47.91 7.79
CA GLY A 159 26.95 -48.31 9.06
C GLY A 159 26.73 -49.79 9.39
N ASN A 160 25.51 -50.30 9.19
CA ASN A 160 25.20 -51.71 9.38
C ASN A 160 25.94 -52.64 8.38
N ASN A 161 26.05 -52.21 7.13
CA ASN A 161 26.80 -52.94 6.10
C ASN A 161 28.29 -52.99 6.42
N LEU A 162 28.88 -51.86 6.82
CA LEU A 162 30.30 -51.79 7.20
C LEU A 162 30.60 -52.74 8.36
N ARG A 163 29.77 -52.72 9.41
CA ARG A 163 29.90 -53.64 10.55
C ARG A 163 29.83 -55.11 10.13
N SER A 164 28.96 -55.43 9.17
CA SER A 164 28.84 -56.79 8.64
C SER A 164 30.07 -57.20 7.83
N LEU A 165 30.64 -56.28 7.05
CA LEU A 165 31.88 -56.48 6.31
C LEU A 165 33.08 -56.66 7.25
N GLU A 166 33.21 -55.84 8.29
CA GLU A 166 34.26 -55.98 9.31
C GLU A 166 34.23 -57.36 9.98
N ILE A 167 33.04 -57.87 10.31
CA ILE A 167 32.89 -59.22 10.87
C ILE A 167 33.31 -60.29 9.84
N SER A 168 32.95 -60.10 8.56
CA SER A 168 33.32 -61.03 7.49
C SER A 168 34.83 -61.04 7.24
N GLU A 169 35.45 -59.87 7.24
CA GLU A 169 36.90 -59.69 7.11
C GLU A 169 37.62 -60.39 8.28
N GLY A 170 37.21 -60.14 9.53
CA GLY A 170 37.81 -60.82 10.69
C GLY A 170 37.76 -62.35 10.58
N LYS A 171 36.64 -62.91 10.12
CA LYS A 171 36.51 -64.36 9.85
C LYS A 171 37.36 -64.86 8.69
N ALA A 172 37.67 -64.01 7.71
CA ALA A 172 38.56 -64.34 6.61
C ALA A 172 40.01 -64.36 7.10
N THR A 173 40.42 -63.36 7.88
CA THR A 173 41.75 -63.28 8.52
C THR A 173 42.02 -64.45 9.45
N GLU A 174 41.04 -64.86 10.27
CA GLU A 174 41.16 -66.07 11.11
C GLU A 174 41.38 -67.34 10.27
N ARG A 175 40.66 -67.48 9.15
CA ARG A 175 40.82 -68.59 8.22
C ARG A 175 42.20 -68.57 7.54
N GLU A 176 42.67 -67.40 7.12
CA GLU A 176 43.99 -67.22 6.54
C GLU A 176 45.09 -67.63 7.51
N GLY A 177 45.01 -67.22 8.78
CA GLY A 177 45.95 -67.67 9.82
C GLY A 177 45.90 -69.18 10.07
N SER A 178 44.73 -69.82 10.00
CA SER A 178 44.62 -71.28 10.07
C SER A 178 45.30 -71.97 8.88
N TYR A 179 45.12 -71.44 7.67
CA TYR A 179 45.77 -71.98 6.48
C TYR A 179 47.28 -71.78 6.51
N GLU A 180 47.79 -70.63 6.97
CA GLU A 180 49.23 -70.41 7.15
C GLU A 180 49.84 -71.44 8.11
N ASN A 181 49.19 -71.71 9.25
CA ASN A 181 49.68 -72.70 10.20
C ASN A 181 49.66 -74.12 9.62
N GLN A 182 48.64 -74.48 8.85
CA GLN A 182 48.58 -75.76 8.14
C GLN A 182 49.70 -75.86 7.10
N ILE A 183 49.94 -74.81 6.32
CA ILE A 183 51.02 -74.75 5.33
C ILE A 183 52.37 -74.97 6.03
N ARG A 184 52.67 -74.24 7.10
CA ARG A 184 53.93 -74.41 7.85
C ARG A 184 54.10 -75.84 8.38
N SER A 185 53.03 -76.45 8.88
CA SER A 185 53.08 -77.84 9.34
C SER A 185 53.33 -78.82 8.19
N LEU A 186 52.72 -78.60 7.03
CA LEU A 186 52.93 -79.43 5.85
C LEU A 186 54.34 -79.24 5.26
N GLU A 187 54.87 -78.02 5.27
CA GLU A 187 56.25 -77.71 4.87
C GLU A 187 57.26 -78.46 5.76
N SER A 188 57.07 -78.44 7.08
CA SER A 188 57.93 -79.19 8.00
C SER A 188 57.84 -80.71 7.79
N GLN A 189 56.63 -81.24 7.56
CA GLN A 189 56.45 -82.66 7.26
C GLN A 189 57.11 -83.05 5.92
N LEU A 190 57.05 -82.16 4.93
CA LEU A 190 57.69 -82.37 3.64
C LEU A 190 59.22 -82.41 3.82
N GLU A 191 59.81 -81.47 4.56
CA GLU A 191 61.25 -81.44 4.84
C GLU A 191 61.72 -82.71 5.57
N GLU A 192 60.98 -83.18 6.58
CA GLU A 192 61.29 -84.45 7.26
C GLU A 192 61.18 -85.67 6.31
N ALA A 193 60.20 -85.66 5.41
CA ALA A 193 60.03 -86.72 4.43
C ALA A 193 61.15 -86.71 3.38
N GLU A 194 61.60 -85.53 2.94
CA GLU A 194 62.73 -85.33 2.05
C GLU A 194 64.04 -85.82 2.70
N GLU A 195 64.33 -85.45 3.95
CA GLU A 195 65.52 -85.92 4.66
C GLU A 195 65.49 -87.45 4.83
N ARG A 196 64.32 -88.03 5.10
CA ARG A 196 64.15 -89.50 5.19
C ARG A 196 64.39 -90.16 3.84
N ALA A 197 63.88 -89.58 2.75
CA ALA A 197 64.08 -90.08 1.40
C ALA A 197 65.57 -90.05 1.03
N GLU A 198 66.27 -88.94 1.32
CA GLU A 198 67.71 -88.79 1.05
C GLU A 198 68.55 -89.83 1.83
N LYS A 199 68.21 -90.09 3.10
CA LYS A 199 68.85 -91.17 3.89
C LYS A 199 68.60 -92.54 3.28
N ALA A 200 67.38 -92.82 2.82
CA ALA A 200 67.03 -94.07 2.19
C ALA A 200 67.80 -94.25 0.87
N GLU A 201 67.88 -93.22 0.03
CA GLU A 201 68.68 -93.23 -1.21
C GLU A 201 70.16 -93.47 -0.93
N SER A 202 70.73 -92.82 0.09
CA SER A 202 72.11 -93.05 0.51
C SER A 202 72.33 -94.51 0.95
N LYS A 203 71.38 -95.09 1.70
CA LYS A 203 71.46 -96.50 2.12
C LYS A 203 71.34 -97.45 0.94
N VAL A 204 70.50 -97.15 -0.04
CA VAL A 204 70.39 -97.92 -1.29
C VAL A 204 71.73 -97.91 -2.01
N ARG A 205 72.37 -96.75 -2.19
CA ARG A 205 73.71 -96.67 -2.82
C ARG A 205 74.77 -97.48 -2.07
N GLU A 206 74.74 -97.45 -0.73
CA GLU A 206 75.67 -98.26 0.08
C GLU A 206 75.45 -99.76 -0.12
N LEU A 207 74.18 -100.21 -0.12
CA LEU A 207 73.84 -101.61 -0.35
C LEU A 207 74.18 -102.05 -1.78
N GLU A 208 73.93 -101.21 -2.79
CA GLU A 208 74.34 -101.47 -4.18
C GLU A 208 75.86 -101.67 -4.27
N ALA A 209 76.66 -100.80 -3.64
CA ALA A 209 78.12 -100.97 -3.61
C ALA A 209 78.57 -102.24 -2.88
N GLN A 210 77.87 -102.65 -1.82
CA GLN A 210 78.14 -103.93 -1.14
C GLN A 210 77.78 -105.12 -2.03
N VAL A 211 76.67 -105.05 -2.75
CA VAL A 211 76.27 -106.07 -3.73
C VAL A 211 77.33 -106.20 -4.81
N ASP A 212 77.76 -105.10 -5.42
CA ASP A 212 78.83 -105.10 -6.44
C ASP A 212 80.13 -105.72 -5.92
N ALA A 213 80.51 -105.40 -4.67
CA ALA A 213 81.70 -105.97 -4.03
C ALA A 213 81.55 -107.48 -3.79
N MET A 214 80.39 -107.93 -3.30
CA MET A 214 80.10 -109.35 -3.11
C MET A 214 80.04 -110.10 -4.46
N GLU A 215 79.49 -109.49 -5.50
CA GLU A 215 79.48 -110.04 -6.86
C GLU A 215 80.91 -110.19 -7.40
N ALA A 216 81.79 -109.21 -7.18
CA ALA A 216 83.20 -109.29 -7.55
C ALA A 216 83.96 -110.38 -6.76
N GLU A 217 83.72 -110.49 -5.45
CA GLU A 217 84.28 -111.57 -4.62
C GLU A 217 83.78 -112.95 -5.07
N LEU A 218 82.48 -113.07 -5.37
CA LEU A 218 81.88 -114.30 -5.88
C LEU A 218 82.51 -114.69 -7.22
N GLU A 219 82.72 -113.74 -8.12
CA GLU A 219 83.34 -114.00 -9.41
C GLU A 219 84.79 -114.45 -9.24
N LYS A 220 85.56 -113.79 -8.37
CA LYS A 220 86.91 -114.22 -8.01
C LYS A 220 86.91 -115.64 -7.41
N ALA A 221 85.98 -115.95 -6.51
CA ALA A 221 85.84 -117.28 -5.93
C ALA A 221 85.47 -118.34 -6.99
N LYS A 222 84.64 -118.00 -7.99
CA LYS A 222 84.35 -118.87 -9.13
C LYS A 222 85.58 -119.09 -10.01
N GLU A 223 86.36 -118.05 -10.30
CA GLU A 223 87.62 -118.16 -11.05
C GLU A 223 88.61 -119.06 -10.31
N GLU A 224 88.77 -118.89 -8.99
CA GLU A 224 89.61 -119.74 -8.15
C GLU A 224 89.09 -121.19 -8.13
N TYR A 225 87.77 -121.39 -7.98
CA TYR A 225 87.16 -122.73 -8.07
C TYR A 225 87.38 -123.37 -9.45
N GLN A 226 87.25 -122.61 -10.54
CA GLN A 226 87.55 -123.09 -11.89
C GLN A 226 89.00 -123.51 -12.03
N LYS A 227 89.96 -122.71 -11.53
CA LYS A 227 91.38 -123.09 -11.52
C LYS A 227 91.63 -124.37 -10.73
N VAL A 228 91.10 -124.45 -9.51
CA VAL A 228 91.23 -125.66 -8.67
C VAL A 228 90.57 -126.86 -9.34
N LYS A 229 89.43 -126.67 -10.02
CA LYS A 229 88.77 -127.72 -10.78
C LYS A 229 89.59 -128.15 -12.00
N GLU A 230 90.19 -127.22 -12.74
CA GLU A 230 91.11 -127.53 -13.85
C GLU A 230 92.36 -128.25 -13.36
N GLU A 231 92.94 -127.85 -12.22
CA GLU A 231 94.04 -128.56 -11.56
C GLU A 231 93.61 -129.96 -11.09
N LEU A 232 92.37 -130.10 -10.60
CA LEU A 232 91.80 -131.40 -10.22
C LEU A 232 91.57 -132.29 -11.45
N ASP A 233 91.04 -131.73 -12.54
CA ASP A 233 90.81 -132.43 -13.80
C ASP A 233 92.15 -132.81 -14.46
N GLN A 234 93.19 -131.95 -14.35
CA GLN A 234 94.57 -132.26 -14.76
C GLN A 234 95.16 -133.39 -13.91
N THR A 235 95.07 -133.31 -12.58
CA THR A 235 95.57 -134.38 -11.70
C THR A 235 94.79 -135.69 -11.84
N LEU A 236 93.49 -135.64 -12.12
CA LEU A 236 92.68 -136.82 -12.47
C LEU A 236 93.06 -137.41 -13.83
N ASN A 237 93.39 -136.56 -14.83
CA ASN A 237 93.90 -137.03 -16.11
C ASN A 237 95.32 -137.63 -15.96
N GLU A 238 96.20 -137.02 -15.16
CA GLU A 238 97.52 -137.57 -14.81
C GLU A 238 97.39 -138.92 -14.07
N LEU A 239 96.35 -139.09 -13.23
CA LEU A 239 96.02 -140.36 -12.56
C LEU A 239 95.40 -141.40 -13.50
N ASN A 240 94.69 -140.99 -14.55
CA ASN A 240 94.12 -141.89 -15.57
C ASN A 240 95.15 -142.27 -16.67
N GLU A 241 96.25 -141.51 -16.80
CA GLU A 241 97.40 -141.82 -17.66
C GLU A 241 98.50 -142.64 -16.94
N MET A 242 98.28 -143.01 -15.67
CA MET A 242 99.07 -143.98 -14.90
C MET A 242 98.39 -145.35 -14.79
#